data_AF-A0A0S7F1H7-F1
#
_entry.id   AF-A0A0S7F1H7-F1
#
_cell.length_a   1.000
_cell.length_b   1.000
_cell.length_c   1.000
_cell.angle_alpha   90.00
_cell.angle_beta   90.00
_cell.angle_gamma   90.00
#
_symmetry.space_group_name_H-M   'P 1'
#
loop_
_entity.id
_entity.type
_entity.pdbx_description
1 polymer ?
#
loop_
_entity_poly.entity_id
_entity_poly.type
_entity_poly.pdbx_seq_one_letter_code
_entity_poly.pdbx_strand_id
1 'polypeptide(L)'
;MAISQHQFYLDMKQTKSNMTTTRSSSDIAVHLTELSIPRMSKLSIVESNDPLIMASNGSLISTGSADSEVSEEQKKEKIAELKKKEKDLQDTLAQKLEELRKICLREAEITGKLPKEYPLAAGEKAPPVRRRVGTTFKLDDLNLYDKDPHLRNLESKRALQQKIVEAAERLLKEDGLDKTVKRKRRNNHLDSKKKLEDIESLKPFS
;
A
#
# COMPACT_ATOMS: atom_id res chain seq x y z
N MET A 1 -35.82 -37.36 -3.45
CA MET A 1 -36.20 -36.01 -3.95
C MET A 1 -37.48 -35.43 -3.32
N ALA A 2 -38.23 -36.15 -2.47
CA ALA A 2 -39.44 -35.61 -1.84
C ALA A 2 -39.20 -34.85 -0.50
N ILE A 3 -38.15 -35.22 0.24
CA ILE A 3 -37.82 -34.60 1.54
C ILE A 3 -37.33 -33.15 1.37
N SER A 4 -36.60 -32.85 0.29
CA SER A 4 -36.06 -31.51 0.03
C SER A 4 -37.15 -30.48 -0.29
N GLN A 5 -38.25 -30.90 -0.93
CA GLN A 5 -39.36 -30.01 -1.26
C GLN A 5 -40.16 -29.61 -0.02
N HIS A 6 -40.29 -30.53 0.94
CA HIS A 6 -40.92 -30.24 2.22
C HIS A 6 -40.06 -29.29 3.07
N GLN A 7 -38.74 -29.52 3.12
CA GLN A 7 -37.82 -28.64 3.85
C GLN A 7 -37.82 -27.21 3.28
N PHE A 8 -37.80 -27.08 1.95
CA PHE A 8 -37.89 -25.79 1.28
C PHE A 8 -39.20 -25.06 1.57
N TYR A 9 -40.31 -25.80 1.65
CA TYR A 9 -41.61 -25.22 1.98
C TYR A 9 -41.66 -24.72 3.43
N LEU A 10 -41.06 -25.44 4.38
CA LEU A 10 -40.96 -24.99 5.78
C LEU A 10 -40.09 -23.73 5.92
N ASP A 11 -38.96 -23.66 5.23
CA ASP A 11 -38.09 -22.46 5.21
C ASP A 11 -38.79 -21.24 4.59
N MET A 12 -39.50 -21.43 3.47
CA MET A 12 -40.28 -20.36 2.83
C MET A 12 -41.45 -19.87 3.68
N LYS A 13 -42.01 -20.72 4.55
CA LYS A 13 -43.10 -20.33 5.46
C LYS A 13 -42.60 -19.54 6.66
N GLN A 14 -41.44 -19.89 7.23
CA GLN A 14 -40.83 -19.15 8.33
C GLN A 14 -40.27 -17.78 7.89
N THR A 15 -39.72 -17.70 6.68
CA THR A 15 -39.18 -16.43 6.15
C THR A 15 -40.27 -15.38 5.90
N LYS A 16 -41.49 -15.79 5.50
CA LYS A 16 -42.62 -14.87 5.30
C LYS A 16 -43.24 -14.33 6.59
N SER A 17 -43.18 -15.06 7.71
CA SER A 17 -43.68 -14.57 9.01
C SER A 17 -42.70 -13.65 9.75
N ASN A 18 -41.43 -13.60 9.34
CA ASN A 18 -40.38 -12.83 10.02
C ASN A 18 -40.08 -11.47 9.36
N MET A 19 -40.77 -11.11 8.28
CA MET A 19 -40.52 -9.86 7.55
C MET A 19 -41.26 -8.64 8.11
N THR A 20 -42.07 -8.80 9.17
CA THR A 20 -42.79 -7.67 9.82
C THR A 20 -42.77 -7.76 11.34
N THR A 21 -41.60 -8.01 11.92
CA THR A 21 -41.36 -7.72 13.35
C THR A 21 -40.31 -6.63 13.41
N THR A 22 -40.74 -5.41 13.74
CA THR A 22 -39.83 -4.34 14.17
C THR A 22 -39.11 -4.86 15.42
N ARG A 23 -37.94 -5.48 15.23
CA ARG A 23 -37.08 -5.91 16.33
C ARG A 23 -36.84 -4.69 17.22
N SER A 24 -37.17 -4.82 18.50
CA SER A 24 -36.90 -3.76 19.46
C SER A 24 -35.39 -3.54 19.53
N SER A 25 -34.94 -2.31 19.78
CA SER A 25 -33.51 -2.00 19.96
C SER A 25 -32.87 -2.91 21.02
N SER A 26 -33.65 -3.28 22.03
CA SER A 26 -33.28 -4.23 23.09
C SER A 26 -32.97 -5.64 22.53
N ASP A 27 -33.78 -6.14 21.59
CA ASP A 27 -33.60 -7.49 21.02
C ASP A 27 -32.35 -7.55 20.11
N ILE A 28 -32.07 -6.44 19.42
CA ILE A 28 -30.86 -6.30 18.59
C ILE A 28 -29.61 -6.29 19.49
N ALA A 29 -29.66 -5.60 20.63
CA ALA A 29 -28.55 -5.52 21.58
C ALA A 29 -28.19 -6.88 22.20
N VAL A 30 -29.19 -7.71 22.53
CA VAL A 30 -28.97 -9.06 23.06
C VAL A 30 -28.30 -9.96 22.02
N HIS A 31 -28.77 -9.93 20.77
CA HIS A 31 -28.18 -10.72 19.68
C HIS A 31 -26.73 -10.33 19.36
N LEU A 32 -26.43 -9.03 19.42
CA LEU A 32 -25.06 -8.55 19.26
C LEU A 32 -24.17 -8.99 20.42
N THR A 33 -24.69 -9.00 21.65
CA THR A 33 -23.96 -9.50 22.83
C THR A 33 -23.68 -11.00 22.70
N GLU A 34 -24.66 -11.79 22.25
CA GLU A 34 -24.55 -13.24 22.10
C GLU A 34 -23.62 -13.67 20.95
N LEU A 35 -23.57 -12.90 19.86
CA LEU A 35 -22.61 -13.11 18.75
C LEU A 35 -21.22 -12.51 19.02
N SER A 36 -21.08 -11.62 20.01
CA SER A 36 -19.82 -10.91 20.32
C SER A 36 -18.88 -11.64 21.29
N ILE A 37 -19.20 -12.86 21.74
CA ILE A 37 -18.26 -13.67 22.51
C ILE A 37 -17.51 -14.64 21.59
N PRO A 38 -16.55 -14.12 20.81
CA PRO A 38 -15.22 -14.71 20.80
C PRO A 38 -14.23 -13.75 21.46
N ARG A 39 -13.63 -14.23 22.57
CA ARG A 39 -12.42 -13.71 23.22
C ARG A 39 -11.53 -12.93 22.24
N MET A 40 -11.37 -11.61 22.43
CA MET A 40 -10.08 -10.90 22.38
C MET A 40 -10.21 -9.54 23.07
N SER A 41 -9.29 -9.31 24.00
CA SER A 41 -9.01 -8.09 24.74
C SER A 41 -8.72 -6.85 23.86
N LYS A 42 -9.39 -5.71 24.13
CA LYS A 42 -8.74 -4.38 24.34
C LYS A 42 -9.73 -3.24 24.66
N LEU A 43 -9.57 -2.72 25.88
CA LEU A 43 -9.63 -1.33 26.37
C LEU A 43 -10.35 -0.24 25.54
N SER A 44 -11.39 0.35 26.15
CA SER A 44 -11.65 1.79 26.11
C SER A 44 -11.98 2.30 27.50
N ILE A 45 -11.17 3.25 27.97
CA ILE A 45 -11.40 4.10 29.14
C ILE A 45 -12.58 5.04 28.80
N VAL A 46 -13.59 5.10 29.67
CA VAL A 46 -14.24 6.33 30.20
C VAL A 46 -15.40 5.93 31.14
N GLU A 47 -15.24 6.37 32.39
CA GLU A 47 -16.20 6.70 33.45
C GLU A 47 -17.63 6.11 33.41
N SER A 48 -17.95 5.28 34.41
CA SER A 48 -19.17 5.44 35.23
C SER A 48 -19.12 4.50 36.45
N ASN A 49 -19.61 5.03 37.57
CA ASN A 49 -19.62 4.45 38.90
C ASN A 49 -20.31 3.07 38.95
N ASP A 50 -19.59 2.03 39.37
CA ASP A 50 -20.14 0.81 39.99
C ASP A 50 -19.03 0.04 40.74
N PRO A 51 -19.35 -0.65 41.87
CA PRO A 51 -18.35 -1.24 42.75
C PRO A 51 -17.66 -2.45 42.10
N LEU A 52 -16.36 -2.34 41.90
CA LEU A 52 -15.48 -3.41 41.42
C LEU A 52 -15.46 -4.55 42.45
N ILE A 53 -16.25 -5.61 42.21
CA ILE A 53 -16.05 -6.88 42.91
C ILE A 53 -14.78 -7.53 42.34
N MET A 54 -13.66 -7.28 43.03
CA MET A 54 -12.43 -8.06 42.87
C MET A 54 -12.69 -9.48 43.37
N ALA A 55 -13.00 -10.38 42.44
CA ALA A 55 -13.01 -11.81 42.72
C ALA A 55 -11.57 -12.30 42.92
N SER A 56 -11.30 -12.69 44.17
CA SER A 56 -10.10 -13.35 44.67
C SER A 56 -9.55 -14.42 43.72
N ASN A 57 -8.28 -14.26 43.32
CA ASN A 57 -7.45 -15.32 42.78
C ASN A 57 -6.88 -16.17 43.92
N GLY A 58 -7.76 -16.86 44.65
CA GLY A 58 -7.38 -17.86 45.65
C GLY A 58 -6.86 -19.13 44.98
N SER A 59 -5.56 -19.17 44.65
CA SER A 59 -4.89 -20.41 44.28
C SER A 59 -4.50 -21.15 45.56
N LEU A 60 -5.28 -22.18 45.90
CA LEU A 60 -4.88 -23.18 46.90
C LEU A 60 -3.84 -24.09 46.26
N ILE A 61 -2.57 -23.81 46.55
CA ILE A 61 -1.45 -24.71 46.29
C ILE A 61 -1.64 -26.02 47.06
N SER A 62 -2.08 -27.06 46.35
CA SER A 62 -2.12 -28.43 46.86
C SER A 62 -0.75 -29.09 46.66
N THR A 63 -0.23 -29.62 47.76
CA THR A 63 1.04 -30.33 47.92
C THR A 63 1.24 -31.47 46.92
N GLY A 64 2.37 -31.48 46.19
CA GLY A 64 2.77 -32.58 45.29
C GLY A 64 4.07 -32.30 44.53
N SER A 65 5.22 -32.51 45.19
CA SER A 65 6.59 -32.15 44.79
C SER A 65 7.20 -33.01 43.64
N ALA A 66 6.50 -33.23 42.53
CA ALA A 66 7.08 -33.87 41.34
C ALA A 66 6.61 -33.28 39.99
N ASP A 67 5.62 -32.38 39.99
CA ASP A 67 5.07 -31.75 38.78
C ASP A 67 5.63 -30.33 38.53
N SER A 68 6.50 -29.86 39.43
CA SER A 68 7.06 -28.50 39.38
C SER A 68 8.10 -28.30 38.28
N GLU A 69 8.92 -29.31 37.98
CA GLU A 69 9.96 -29.22 36.95
C GLU A 69 9.35 -29.20 35.54
N VAL A 70 8.39 -30.09 35.25
CA VAL A 70 7.65 -30.10 33.97
C VAL A 70 6.90 -28.77 33.73
N SER A 71 6.40 -28.13 34.79
CA SER A 71 5.75 -26.82 34.72
C SER A 71 6.71 -25.68 34.39
N GLU A 72 7.95 -25.71 34.88
CA GLU A 72 8.95 -24.68 34.58
C GLU A 72 9.48 -24.76 33.15
N GLU A 73 9.80 -25.96 32.67
CA GLU A 73 10.23 -26.17 31.28
C GLU A 73 9.14 -25.75 30.27
N GLN A 74 7.87 -26.11 30.51
CA GLN A 74 6.75 -25.68 29.66
C GLN A 74 6.52 -24.16 29.68
N LYS A 75 6.78 -23.49 30.80
CA LYS A 75 6.69 -22.02 30.89
C LYS A 75 7.82 -21.36 30.09
N LYS A 76 9.05 -21.87 30.19
CA LYS A 76 10.20 -21.39 29.41
C LYS A 76 9.96 -21.56 27.90
N GLU A 77 9.42 -22.71 27.48
CA GLU A 77 9.10 -22.97 26.08
C GLU A 77 8.01 -22.03 25.54
N LYS A 78 6.91 -21.82 26.30
CA LYS A 78 5.88 -20.84 25.93
C LYS A 78 6.41 -19.42 25.81
N ILE A 79 7.31 -19.01 26.71
CA ILE A 79 7.94 -17.68 26.64
C ILE A 79 8.83 -17.58 25.40
N ALA A 80 9.59 -18.63 25.06
CA ALA A 80 10.40 -18.66 23.86
C ALA A 80 9.55 -18.59 22.59
N GLU A 81 8.43 -19.33 22.54
CA GLU A 81 7.48 -19.29 21.44
C GLU A 81 6.83 -17.92 21.29
N LEU A 82 6.41 -17.29 22.40
CA LEU A 82 5.85 -15.93 22.40
C LEU A 82 6.88 -14.89 21.95
N LYS A 83 8.13 -14.99 22.41
CA LYS A 83 9.23 -14.11 21.95
C LYS A 83 9.52 -14.27 20.47
N LYS A 84 9.46 -15.50 19.95
CA LYS A 84 9.61 -15.76 18.52
C LYS A 84 8.46 -15.11 17.73
N LYS A 85 7.21 -15.32 18.16
CA LYS A 85 6.04 -14.68 17.54
C LYS A 85 6.12 -13.15 17.61
N GLU A 86 6.56 -12.60 18.73
CA GLU A 86 6.79 -11.15 18.88
C GLU A 86 7.80 -10.64 17.85
N LYS A 87 8.93 -11.33 17.71
CA LYS A 87 9.96 -10.99 16.73
C LYS A 87 9.44 -11.10 15.29
N ASP A 88 8.77 -12.19 14.95
CA ASP A 88 8.20 -12.40 13.61
C ASP A 88 7.17 -11.30 13.27
N LEU A 89 6.35 -10.89 14.24
CA LEU A 89 5.40 -9.78 14.08
C LEU A 89 6.10 -8.43 13.93
N GLN A 90 7.16 -8.16 14.69
CA GLN A 90 7.97 -6.94 14.55
C GLN A 90 8.65 -6.88 13.19
N ASP A 91 9.22 -7.99 12.70
CA ASP A 91 9.87 -8.08 11.40
C ASP A 91 8.86 -7.86 10.26
N THR A 92 7.67 -8.48 10.37
CA THR A 92 6.58 -8.27 9.41
C THR A 92 6.12 -6.81 9.39
N LEU A 93 5.98 -6.19 10.57
CA LEU A 93 5.63 -4.78 10.68
C LEU A 93 6.69 -3.89 10.04
N ALA A 94 7.97 -4.15 10.27
CA ALA A 94 9.08 -3.40 9.70
C ALA A 94 9.07 -3.47 8.16
N GLN A 95 8.86 -4.68 7.60
CA GLN A 95 8.72 -4.86 6.15
C GLN A 95 7.54 -4.05 5.58
N LYS A 96 6.37 -4.10 6.24
CA LYS A 96 5.18 -3.34 5.81
C LYS A 96 5.40 -1.84 5.86
N LEU A 97 6.11 -1.35 6.88
CA LEU A 97 6.47 0.06 6.97
C LEU A 97 7.45 0.48 5.87
N GLU A 98 8.41 -0.35 5.51
CA GLU A 98 9.35 -0.06 4.41
C GLU A 98 8.64 -0.06 3.05
N GLU A 99 7.75 -1.01 2.81
CA GLU A 99 6.88 -1.05 1.62
C GLU A 99 6.04 0.22 1.52
N LEU A 100 5.39 0.62 2.63
CA LEU A 100 4.60 1.83 2.68
C LEU A 100 5.44 3.08 2.40
N ARG A 101 6.64 3.19 2.99
CA ARG A 101 7.58 4.29 2.70
C ARG A 101 7.91 4.37 1.21
N LYS A 102 8.19 3.23 0.56
CA LYS A 102 8.48 3.19 -0.89
C LYS A 102 7.29 3.65 -1.73
N ILE A 103 6.07 3.26 -1.35
CA ILE A 103 4.84 3.66 -2.05
C ILE A 103 4.60 5.15 -1.88
N CYS A 104 4.61 5.64 -0.63
CA CYS A 104 4.38 7.06 -0.34
C CYS A 104 5.43 7.97 -1.01
N LEU A 105 6.69 7.54 -1.14
CA LEU A 105 7.70 8.28 -1.91
C LEU A 105 7.36 8.35 -3.40
N ARG A 106 6.97 7.23 -4.02
CA ARG A 106 6.55 7.23 -5.43
C ARG A 106 5.31 8.10 -5.65
N GLU A 107 4.34 8.04 -4.74
CA GLU A 107 3.15 8.90 -4.79
C GLU A 107 3.50 10.37 -4.64
N ALA A 108 4.43 10.69 -3.74
CA ALA A 108 4.94 12.03 -3.53
C ALA A 108 5.68 12.54 -4.77
N GLU A 109 6.46 11.70 -5.44
CA GLU A 109 7.07 12.06 -6.72
C GLU A 109 6.01 12.45 -7.76
N ILE A 110 4.92 11.69 -7.89
CA ILE A 110 3.88 11.96 -8.89
C ILE A 110 3.06 13.20 -8.50
N THR A 111 2.65 13.29 -7.24
CA THR A 111 1.70 14.30 -6.74
C THR A 111 2.40 15.61 -6.37
N GLY A 112 3.70 15.55 -6.05
CA GLY A 112 4.49 16.67 -5.53
C GLY A 112 4.24 16.98 -4.05
N LYS A 113 3.52 16.12 -3.32
CA LYS A 113 3.21 16.25 -1.89
C LYS A 113 3.37 14.90 -1.20
N LEU A 114 4.02 14.88 -0.03
CA LEU A 114 4.18 13.66 0.77
C LEU A 114 2.85 13.32 1.49
N PRO A 115 2.35 12.09 1.40
CA PRO A 115 1.16 11.66 2.16
C PRO A 115 1.37 11.76 3.67
N LYS A 116 0.31 12.10 4.41
CA LYS A 116 0.30 12.14 5.89
C LYS A 116 0.53 10.77 6.53
N GLU A 117 0.31 9.70 5.76
CA GLU A 117 0.50 8.31 6.16
C GLU A 117 1.95 7.83 6.04
N TYR A 118 2.87 8.68 5.54
CA TYR A 118 4.29 8.34 5.52
C TYR A 118 4.76 8.08 6.97
N PRO A 119 5.40 6.93 7.26
CA PRO A 119 5.94 6.65 8.59
C PRO A 119 7.18 7.52 8.86
N LEU A 120 6.97 8.78 9.24
CA LEU A 120 8.00 9.66 9.78
C LEU A 120 8.23 9.29 11.25
N ALA A 121 9.47 8.94 11.60
CA ALA A 121 9.87 8.91 13.00
C ALA A 121 9.84 10.34 13.58
N ALA A 122 9.49 10.49 14.85
CA ALA A 122 9.41 11.80 15.51
C ALA A 122 10.75 12.55 15.41
N GLY A 123 10.83 13.55 14.53
CA GLY A 123 12.00 14.42 14.37
C GLY A 123 12.72 14.35 13.01
N GLU A 124 12.36 13.44 12.10
CA GLU A 124 12.97 13.41 10.77
C GLU A 124 12.35 14.46 9.83
N LYS A 125 13.18 15.25 9.15
CA LYS A 125 12.71 16.20 8.14
C LYS A 125 12.18 15.42 6.93
N ALA A 126 10.97 15.74 6.50
CA ALA A 126 10.37 15.14 5.31
C ALA A 126 11.33 15.27 4.11
N PRO A 127 11.60 14.18 3.37
CA PRO A 127 12.49 14.22 2.23
C PRO A 127 11.98 15.22 1.18
N PRO A 128 12.88 15.95 0.50
CA PRO A 128 12.49 16.95 -0.48
C PRO A 128 11.74 16.26 -1.63
N VAL A 129 10.42 16.50 -1.69
CA VAL A 129 9.56 15.94 -2.73
C VAL A 129 9.72 16.77 -3.99
N ARG A 130 10.50 16.27 -4.95
CA ARG A 130 10.58 16.85 -6.30
C ARG A 130 9.48 16.24 -7.16
N ARG A 131 8.46 17.03 -7.50
CA ARG A 131 7.37 16.62 -8.39
C ARG A 131 7.93 16.15 -9.74
N ARG A 132 7.71 14.88 -10.09
CA ARG A 132 7.79 14.36 -11.46
C ARG A 132 6.63 14.95 -12.27
N VAL A 133 6.78 16.20 -12.67
CA VAL A 133 6.04 16.70 -13.83
C VAL A 133 6.58 15.96 -15.04
N GLY A 134 5.70 15.29 -15.79
CA GLY A 134 6.07 14.61 -17.03
C GLY A 134 7.03 15.46 -17.85
N THR A 135 8.16 14.86 -18.23
CA THR A 135 9.20 15.39 -19.12
C THR A 135 9.30 16.92 -19.20
N THR A 136 9.40 17.61 -18.07
CA THR A 136 9.78 19.03 -18.10
C THR A 136 11.29 19.09 -18.26
N PHE A 137 11.77 18.68 -19.44
CA PHE A 137 13.09 19.05 -19.90
C PHE A 137 13.04 20.56 -20.11
N LYS A 138 13.78 21.30 -19.29
CA LYS A 138 14.14 22.67 -19.63
C LYS A 138 15.03 22.56 -20.86
N LEU A 139 14.51 22.93 -22.02
CA LEU A 139 15.37 23.21 -23.15
C LEU A 139 16.10 24.51 -22.78
N ASP A 140 17.43 24.49 -22.86
CA ASP A 140 18.20 25.71 -22.68
C ASP A 140 17.78 26.66 -23.80
N ASP A 141 17.14 27.79 -23.43
CA ASP A 141 16.81 28.86 -24.36
C ASP A 141 18.14 29.47 -24.83
N LEU A 142 18.72 28.85 -25.86
CA LEU A 142 19.87 29.36 -26.58
C LEU A 142 19.42 30.62 -27.33
N ASN A 143 19.34 31.73 -26.59
CA ASN A 143 19.09 33.07 -27.10
C ASN A 143 20.31 33.57 -27.87
N LEU A 144 20.54 32.98 -29.04
CA LEU A 144 21.44 33.50 -30.06
C LEU A 144 20.67 34.60 -30.81
N TYR A 145 20.77 35.83 -30.31
CA TYR A 145 20.07 37.02 -30.81
C TYR A 145 20.46 37.44 -32.26
N ASP A 146 21.23 36.62 -32.98
CA ASP A 146 21.85 36.99 -34.25
C ASP A 146 21.71 35.91 -35.36
N LYS A 147 20.84 34.91 -35.18
CA LYS A 147 20.57 33.88 -36.20
C LYS A 147 19.22 34.12 -36.89
N ASP A 148 19.19 33.87 -38.21
CA ASP A 148 17.96 33.80 -39.01
C ASP A 148 16.86 33.05 -38.23
N PRO A 149 15.66 33.64 -38.05
CA PRO A 149 14.53 33.01 -37.36
C PRO A 149 14.27 31.56 -37.82
N HIS A 150 14.47 31.25 -39.10
CA HIS A 150 14.32 29.91 -39.64
C HIS A 150 15.39 28.95 -39.11
N LEU A 151 16.66 29.37 -39.12
CA LEU A 151 17.77 28.59 -38.57
C LEU A 151 17.62 28.36 -37.07
N ARG A 152 17.22 29.40 -36.31
CA ARG A 152 16.95 29.28 -34.87
C ARG A 152 15.86 28.26 -34.57
N ASN A 153 14.78 28.26 -35.36
CA ASN A 153 13.69 27.31 -35.20
C ASN A 153 14.15 25.87 -35.49
N LEU A 154 14.95 25.65 -36.54
CA LEU A 154 15.52 24.35 -36.86
C LEU A 154 16.49 23.86 -35.78
N GLU A 155 17.36 24.73 -35.27
CA GLU A 155 18.28 24.40 -34.18
C GLU A 155 17.53 24.03 -32.89
N SER A 156 16.50 24.79 -32.54
CA SER A 156 15.63 24.49 -31.39
C SER A 156 14.90 23.15 -31.57
N LYS A 157 14.31 22.90 -32.75
CA LYS A 157 13.67 21.62 -33.09
C LYS A 157 14.65 20.45 -33.02
N ARG A 158 15.88 20.63 -33.53
CA ARG A 158 16.93 19.62 -33.49
C ARG A 158 17.34 19.31 -32.04
N ALA A 159 17.59 20.34 -31.24
CA ALA A 159 17.98 20.18 -29.84
C ALA A 159 16.89 19.45 -29.03
N LEU A 160 15.62 19.81 -29.24
CA LEU A 160 14.49 19.11 -28.65
C LEU A 160 14.42 17.65 -29.12
N GLN A 161 14.53 17.41 -30.43
CA GLN A 161 14.45 16.05 -30.98
C GLN A 161 15.61 15.17 -30.49
N GLN A 162 16.81 15.71 -30.34
CA GLN A 162 17.95 15.01 -29.73
C GLN A 162 17.62 14.57 -28.30
N LYS A 163 17.01 15.44 -27.49
CA LYS A 163 16.57 15.07 -26.13
C LYS A 163 15.50 13.99 -26.13
N ILE A 164 14.60 13.99 -27.10
CA ILE A 164 13.59 12.92 -27.28
C ILE A 164 14.26 11.58 -27.61
N VAL A 165 15.23 11.56 -28.53
CA VAL A 165 16.00 10.36 -28.87
C VAL A 165 16.77 9.83 -27.65
N GLU A 166 17.48 10.72 -26.95
CA GLU A 166 18.23 10.38 -25.73
C GLU A 166 17.31 9.78 -24.65
N ALA A 167 16.12 10.35 -24.46
CA ALA A 167 15.12 9.83 -23.54
C ALA A 167 14.56 8.46 -23.99
N ALA A 168 14.25 8.30 -25.27
CA ALA A 168 13.77 7.03 -25.83
C ALA A 168 14.82 5.92 -25.71
N GLU A 169 16.10 6.24 -25.87
CA GLU A 169 17.21 5.31 -25.68
C GLU A 169 17.35 4.89 -24.20
N ARG A 170 17.24 5.84 -23.27
CA ARG A 170 17.22 5.55 -21.82
C ARG A 170 16.08 4.60 -21.45
N LEU A 171 14.89 4.83 -21.97
CA LEU A 171 13.74 3.92 -21.76
C LEU A 171 14.02 2.53 -22.35
N LEU A 172 14.76 2.41 -23.45
CA LEU A 172 15.10 1.10 -24.01
C LEU A 172 16.05 0.30 -23.11
N LYS A 173 16.93 0.99 -22.36
CA LYS A 173 17.97 0.42 -21.50
C LYS A 173 17.46 0.00 -20.10
N GLU A 174 16.22 0.32 -19.75
CA GLU A 174 15.62 -0.14 -18.49
C GLU A 174 15.47 -1.68 -18.48
N ASP A 175 15.80 -2.30 -17.34
CA ASP A 175 15.63 -3.74 -17.12
C ASP A 175 14.20 -4.08 -16.66
N GLY A 176 13.83 -5.36 -16.74
CA GLY A 176 12.52 -5.84 -16.26
C GLY A 176 11.32 -5.49 -17.15
N LEU A 177 11.56 -5.18 -18.42
CA LEU A 177 10.51 -4.81 -19.38
C LEU A 177 9.84 -6.03 -20.02
N ASP A 178 8.52 -5.99 -20.13
CA ASP A 178 7.75 -6.95 -20.92
C ASP A 178 8.12 -6.87 -22.43
N LYS A 179 7.99 -7.99 -23.13
CA LYS A 179 8.32 -8.12 -24.57
C LYS A 179 7.57 -7.10 -25.42
N THR A 180 6.29 -6.85 -25.10
CA THR A 180 5.45 -5.89 -25.83
C THR A 180 5.94 -4.47 -25.62
N VAL A 181 6.28 -4.12 -24.37
CA VAL A 181 6.82 -2.81 -23.99
C VAL A 181 8.17 -2.57 -24.67
N LYS A 182 9.06 -3.57 -24.67
CA LYS A 182 10.36 -3.51 -25.32
C LYS A 182 10.23 -3.27 -26.83
N ARG A 183 9.28 -3.93 -27.50
CA ARG A 183 8.97 -3.69 -28.93
C ARG A 183 8.48 -2.27 -29.16
N LYS A 184 7.55 -1.78 -28.35
CA LYS A 184 7.02 -0.41 -28.47
C LYS A 184 8.10 0.65 -28.26
N ARG A 185 8.96 0.48 -27.25
CA ARG A 185 10.09 1.39 -26.96
C ARG A 185 11.11 1.40 -28.09
N ARG A 186 11.42 0.24 -28.69
CA ARG A 186 12.30 0.14 -29.86
C ARG A 186 11.75 0.92 -31.05
N ASN A 187 10.47 0.73 -31.38
CA ASN A 187 9.83 1.48 -32.47
C ASN A 187 9.83 2.98 -32.18
N ASN A 188 9.50 3.40 -30.96
CA ASN A 188 9.50 4.82 -30.58
C ASN A 188 10.90 5.45 -30.70
N HIS A 189 11.95 4.73 -30.28
CA HIS A 189 13.33 5.17 -30.47
C HIS A 189 13.68 5.30 -31.95
N LEU A 190 13.31 4.31 -32.79
CA LEU A 190 13.55 4.34 -34.23
C LEU A 190 12.82 5.52 -34.90
N ASP A 191 11.54 5.73 -34.60
CA ASP A 191 10.74 6.83 -35.13
C ASP A 191 11.32 8.19 -34.71
N SER A 192 11.77 8.30 -33.46
CA SER A 192 12.40 9.51 -32.95
C SER A 192 13.73 9.80 -33.63
N LYS A 193 14.52 8.76 -33.89
CA LYS A 193 15.80 8.88 -34.61
C LYS A 193 15.58 9.31 -36.06
N LYS A 194 14.62 8.71 -36.76
CA LYS A 194 14.27 9.10 -38.13
C LYS A 194 13.86 10.57 -38.22
N LYS A 195 13.03 11.05 -37.29
CA LYS A 195 12.67 12.48 -37.22
C LYS A 195 13.86 13.39 -36.99
N LEU A 196 14.87 12.94 -36.26
CA LEU A 196 16.11 13.72 -36.07
C LEU A 196 16.88 13.83 -37.40
N GLU A 197 17.01 12.73 -38.14
CA GLU A 197 17.64 12.70 -39.46
C GLU A 197 16.88 13.60 -40.46
N ASP A 198 15.54 13.58 -40.43
CA ASP A 198 14.70 14.46 -41.25
C ASP A 198 14.97 15.94 -40.93
N ILE A 199 15.08 16.32 -39.64
CA ILE A 199 15.41 17.70 -39.23
C ILE A 199 16.84 18.09 -39.65
N GLU A 200 17.79 17.17 -39.57
CA GLU A 200 19.17 17.41 -40.01
C GLU A 200 19.28 17.56 -41.53
N SER A 201 18.44 16.85 -42.30
CA SER A 201 18.35 16.99 -43.77
C SER A 201 17.78 18.33 -44.23
N LEU A 202 16.97 18.99 -43.38
CA LEU A 202 16.42 20.32 -43.64
C LEU A 202 17.43 21.44 -43.37
N LYS A 203 18.60 21.13 -42.80
CA LYS A 203 19.67 22.10 -42.66
C LYS A 203 20.26 22.32 -44.07
N PRO A 204 20.13 23.51 -44.67
CA PRO A 204 20.82 23.78 -45.92
C PRO A 204 22.31 23.57 -45.70
N PHE A 205 22.94 22.84 -46.62
CA PHE A 205 24.39 22.60 -46.65
C PHE A 205 25.13 23.89 -46.30
N SER A 206 25.81 23.90 -45.15
CA SER A 206 26.77 24.94 -44.78
C SER A 206 28.17 24.42 -45.05
#